data_AF-V6TUU7-F1
#
_entry.id   AF-V6TUU7-F1
#
_cell.length_a   1.000
_cell.length_b   1.000
_cell.length_c   1.000
_cell.angle_alpha   90.00
_cell.angle_beta   90.00
_cell.angle_gamma   90.00
#
_symmetry.space_group_name_H-M   'P 1'
#
loop_
_entity.id
_entity.type
_entity.pdbx_description
1 polymer ?
#
loop_
_entity_poly.entity_id
_entity_poly.type
_entity_poly.pdbx_seq_one_letter_code
_entity_poly.pdbx_strand_id
1 'polypeptide(L)' 'MIHYTAVKTSMFNGVPHPSIAMRREDGRLEMLRAFGYKDYKYRMD' A
#
# COMPACT_ATOMS: atom_id res chain seq x y z
N MET A 1 -8.28 -7.86 -7.33
CA MET A 1 -8.30 -6.83 -8.41
C MET A 1 -7.15 -5.86 -8.19
N ILE A 2 -6.11 -5.89 -9.03
CA ILE A 2 -4.89 -5.05 -8.88
C ILE A 2 -4.83 -3.92 -9.92
N HIS A 3 -5.40 -4.15 -11.10
CA HIS A 3 -5.40 -3.21 -12.20
C HIS A 3 -6.30 -2.00 -11.90
N TYR A 4 -5.75 -0.79 -12.08
CA TYR A 4 -6.39 0.50 -11.79
C TYR A 4 -6.97 0.71 -10.38
N THR A 5 -6.60 -0.13 -9.41
CA THR A 5 -6.95 0.06 -7.99
C THR A 5 -5.82 0.76 -7.25
N ALA A 6 -4.65 0.13 -7.13
CA ALA A 6 -3.51 0.65 -6.37
C ALA A 6 -2.99 2.02 -6.85
N VAL A 7 -3.20 2.35 -8.13
CA VAL A 7 -2.81 3.64 -8.73
C VAL A 7 -3.81 4.77 -8.46
N LYS A 8 -4.99 4.45 -7.91
CA LYS A 8 -6.08 5.42 -7.64
C LYS A 8 -6.46 5.50 -6.16
N THR A 9 -5.71 4.84 -5.28
CA THR A 9 -6.00 4.87 -3.86
C THR A 9 -5.55 6.18 -3.21
N SER A 10 -6.19 6.53 -2.09
CA SER A 10 -5.84 7.68 -1.27
C SER A 10 -5.66 7.27 0.19
N MET A 11 -5.14 8.20 1.00
CA MET A 11 -5.14 8.11 2.46
C MET A 11 -6.21 9.02 3.05
N PHE A 12 -7.37 9.08 2.39
CA PHE A 12 -8.49 9.92 2.82
C PHE A 12 -8.86 9.61 4.28
N ASN A 13 -9.09 10.66 5.05
CA ASN A 13 -9.41 10.59 6.47
C ASN A 13 -8.35 9.85 7.33
N GLY A 14 -7.11 9.78 6.87
CA GLY A 14 -6.01 9.14 7.59
C GLY A 14 -6.15 7.62 7.72
N VAL A 15 -7.04 6.98 6.95
CA VAL A 15 -7.21 5.52 6.98
C VAL A 15 -5.91 4.83 6.56
N PRO A 16 -5.45 3.79 7.29
CA PRO A 16 -4.23 3.06 6.96
C PRO A 16 -4.26 2.55 5.52
N HIS A 17 -3.21 2.87 4.78
CA HIS A 17 -3.11 2.48 3.39
C HIS A 17 -2.72 0.99 3.29
N PRO A 18 -3.42 0.16 2.50
CA PRO A 18 -3.10 -1.26 2.37
C PRO A 18 -1.67 -1.47 1.88
N SER A 19 -0.94 -2.35 2.56
CA SER A 19 0.38 -2.79 2.13
C SER A 19 0.28 -3.59 0.82
N ILE A 20 1.32 -3.50 0.00
CA ILE A 20 1.43 -4.26 -1.25
C ILE A 20 2.34 -5.44 -0.99
N ALA A 21 1.87 -6.64 -1.30
CA ALA A 21 2.62 -7.88 -1.17
C ALA A 21 2.43 -8.76 -2.40
N MET A 22 3.39 -9.65 -2.65
CA MET A 22 3.34 -10.64 -3.70
C MET A 22 3.57 -12.02 -3.11
N ARG A 23 2.67 -12.96 -3.41
CA ARG A 23 2.88 -14.37 -3.12
C ARG A 23 3.72 -14.98 -4.23
N ARG A 24 4.90 -15.49 -3.88
CA ARG A 24 5.80 -16.21 -4.77
C ARG A 24 5.25 -17.63 -5.03
N GLU A 25 5.79 -18.30 -6.05
CA GLU A 25 5.36 -19.65 -6.45
C GLU A 25 5.65 -20.70 -5.37
N ASP A 26 6.71 -20.49 -4.58
CA ASP A 26 7.08 -21.30 -3.41
C ASP A 26 6.16 -21.08 -2.20
N GLY A 27 5.15 -20.21 -2.31
CA GLY A 27 4.21 -19.86 -1.25
C GLY A 27 4.68 -18.75 -0.31
N ARG A 28 5.93 -18.27 -0.44
CA ARG A 28 6.44 -17.16 0.38
C ARG A 28 5.68 -15.88 0.07
N LEU A 29 5.27 -15.18 1.12
CA LEU A 29 4.73 -13.83 0.99
C LEU A 29 5.88 -12.82 1.04
N GLU A 30 6.04 -12.04 -0.02
CA GLU A 30 7.01 -10.98 -0.10
C GLU A 30 6.33 -9.61 0.03
N MET A 31 6.72 -8.84 1.03
CA MET A 31 6.24 -7.48 1.20
C MET A 31 6.96 -6.55 0.22
N LEU A 32 6.21 -5.94 -0.70
CA LEU A 32 6.75 -5.01 -1.69
C LEU A 32 6.74 -3.56 -1.18
N ARG A 33 5.69 -3.17 -0.45
CA ARG A 33 5.60 -1.85 0.20
C ARG A 33 4.70 -1.91 1.42
N ALA A 34 5.21 -1.37 2.53
CA ALA A 34 4.41 -1.04 3.71
C ALA A 34 4.26 0.49 3.77
N PHE A 35 3.10 0.96 4.24
CA PHE A 35 2.82 2.38 4.39
C PHE A 35 2.73 2.71 5.88
N GLY A 36 3.39 3.79 6.29
CA GLY A 36 3.39 4.26 7.67
C GLY A 36 2.91 5.69 7.80
N TYR A 37 2.96 6.20 9.03
CA TYR A 37 2.57 7.59 9.35
C TYR A 37 3.31 8.63 8.48
N LYS A 38 4.60 8.40 8.21
CA LYS A 38 5.40 9.31 7.38
C LYS A 38 4.86 9.45 5.96
N ASP A 39 4.39 8.37 5.34
CA ASP A 39 3.78 8.42 4.00
C ASP A 39 2.52 9.29 3.97
N TYR A 40 1.73 9.26 5.05
CA TYR A 40 0.56 10.12 5.20
C TYR A 40 0.97 11.59 5.40
N LYS A 41 1.88 11.84 6.34
CA LYS A 41 2.34 13.19 6.66
C LYS A 41 2.90 13.93 5.44
N TYR A 42 3.83 13.29 4.70
CA TYR A 42 4.48 13.91 3.54
C TYR A 42 3.56 14.15 2.33
N ARG A 43 2.30 13.69 2.35
CA ARG A 43 1.30 13.97 1.31
C ARG A 43 0.38 15.14 1.64
N MET A 44 0.41 15.64 2.88
CA MET A 44 -0.48 16.68 3.40
C MET A 44 0.24 18.02 3.60
N ASP A 45 1.57 18.02 3.58
CA ASP A 45 2.44 19.20 3.46
C ASP A 45 2.65 19.56 1.98
#